data_AF-A0A520AH93-F1
#
_entry.id   AF-A0A520AH93-F1
#
_cell.length_a   1.000
_cell.length_b   1.000
_cell.length_c   1.000
_cell.angle_alpha   90.00
_cell.angle_beta   90.00
_cell.angle_gamma   90.00
#
_symmetry.space_group_name_H-M   'P 1'
#
loop_
_entity.id
_entity.type
_entity.pdbx_description
1 polymer ?
#
loop_
_entity_poly.entity_id
_entity_poly.type
_entity_poly.pdbx_seq_one_letter_code
_entity_poly.pdbx_strand_id
1 'polypeptide(L)'
;MTYHFYADNIDKLTILDFILNQTDLQVFDLASPYGQEICQYKSSEELSAKFDLVNGDKFALAFQLWTPRHKGEPVFRKVNLDPKCCNGHTFHYSTDGWGMIQLYFGGIKKNILSQSHIGHFNEKRASKWEGTNKFNGGVNDWNWKEVQATSRKLKQYIHSKLAEKRLGSIDILPGASKLQEQGIELR
;
A
#
# COMPACT_ATOMS: atom_id res chain seq x y z
N MET A 1 1.52 -5.34 11.64
CA MET A 1 2.89 -4.79 11.65
C MET A 1 2.87 -3.53 10.80
N THR A 2 3.65 -2.51 11.14
CA THR A 2 3.87 -1.35 10.27
C THR A 2 5.37 -1.21 10.06
N TYR A 3 5.80 -0.97 8.82
CA TYR A 3 7.20 -0.80 8.47
C TYR A 3 7.34 0.36 7.49
N HIS A 4 8.24 1.28 7.82
CA HIS A 4 8.41 2.57 7.15
C HIS A 4 9.73 2.60 6.39
N PHE A 5 9.72 3.22 5.21
CA PHE A 5 10.91 3.39 4.37
C PHE A 5 10.76 4.62 3.46
N TYR A 6 11.87 5.21 3.01
CA TYR A 6 11.89 6.21 1.94
C TYR A 6 12.24 5.54 0.62
N ALA A 7 11.48 5.86 -0.43
CA ALA A 7 11.62 5.28 -1.76
C ALA A 7 11.39 6.35 -2.84
N ASP A 8 12.24 6.41 -3.85
CA ASP A 8 11.97 7.18 -5.08
C ASP A 8 11.10 6.37 -6.06
N ASN A 9 10.94 6.84 -7.29
CA ASN A 9 10.20 6.13 -8.33
C ASN A 9 10.85 4.79 -8.75
N ILE A 10 12.18 4.69 -8.81
CA ILE A 10 12.89 3.47 -9.18
C ILE A 10 12.73 2.42 -8.07
N ASP A 11 12.87 2.84 -6.82
CA ASP A 11 12.65 1.99 -5.64
C ASP A 11 11.21 1.46 -5.60
N LYS A 12 10.22 2.34 -5.85
CA LYS A 12 8.79 1.98 -5.93
C LYS A 12 8.54 0.91 -6.99
N LEU A 13 9.08 1.10 -8.20
CA LEU A 13 8.95 0.13 -9.29
C LEU A 13 9.60 -1.19 -8.93
N THR A 14 10.80 -1.17 -8.33
CA THR A 14 11.51 -2.38 -7.89
C THR A 14 10.68 -3.19 -6.88
N ILE A 15 10.01 -2.50 -5.93
CA ILE A 15 9.11 -3.15 -4.97
C ILE A 15 7.89 -3.75 -5.66
N LEU A 16 7.27 -3.00 -6.59
CA LEU A 16 6.10 -3.46 -7.34
C LEU A 16 6.43 -4.66 -8.23
N ASP A 17 7.58 -4.65 -8.90
CA ASP A 17 8.07 -5.77 -9.70
C ASP A 17 8.30 -7.01 -8.84
N PHE A 18 8.89 -6.86 -7.66
CA PHE A 18 9.03 -7.97 -6.74
C PHE A 18 7.67 -8.55 -6.32
N ILE A 19 6.70 -7.69 -6.00
CA ILE A 19 5.35 -8.12 -5.62
C ILE A 19 4.69 -8.88 -6.77
N LEU A 20 4.70 -8.31 -7.98
CA LEU A 20 3.98 -8.83 -9.14
C LEU A 20 4.65 -10.06 -9.77
N ASN A 21 5.99 -10.12 -9.77
CA ASN A 21 6.74 -11.15 -10.51
C ASN A 21 7.36 -12.23 -9.61
N GLN A 22 7.56 -11.96 -8.32
CA GLN A 22 8.26 -12.87 -7.38
C GLN A 22 7.39 -13.32 -6.21
N THR A 23 6.11 -12.91 -6.20
CA THR A 23 5.11 -13.37 -5.25
C THR A 23 3.81 -13.69 -5.97
N ASP A 24 2.86 -14.27 -5.26
CA ASP A 24 1.50 -14.50 -5.72
C ASP A 24 0.52 -13.43 -5.20
N LEU A 25 1.06 -12.27 -4.78
CA LEU A 25 0.24 -11.16 -4.34
C LEU A 25 -0.44 -10.50 -5.54
N GLN A 26 -1.70 -10.21 -5.32
CA GLN A 26 -2.55 -9.41 -6.17
C GLN A 26 -2.53 -7.98 -5.65
N VAL A 27 -2.35 -7.02 -6.56
CA VAL A 27 -2.30 -5.58 -6.24
C VAL A 27 -3.60 -4.94 -6.69
N PHE A 28 -4.31 -4.30 -5.78
CA PHE A 28 -5.54 -3.57 -6.05
C PHE A 28 -5.41 -2.11 -5.64
N ASP A 29 -6.25 -1.25 -6.21
CA ASP A 29 -6.49 0.08 -5.64
C ASP A 29 -6.92 -0.04 -4.18
N LEU A 30 -6.40 0.84 -3.31
CA LEU A 30 -6.99 1.00 -1.99
C LEU A 30 -8.38 1.63 -2.09
N ALA A 31 -8.50 2.66 -2.92
CA ALA A 31 -9.74 3.29 -3.29
C ALA A 31 -9.69 3.65 -4.78
N SER A 32 -10.79 3.41 -5.50
CA SER A 32 -10.86 3.78 -6.90
C SER A 32 -10.98 5.30 -7.07
N PRO A 33 -10.63 5.82 -8.25
CA PRO A 33 -11.06 7.16 -8.65
C PRO A 33 -12.59 7.29 -8.57
N TYR A 34 -13.08 8.51 -8.35
CA TYR A 34 -14.50 8.77 -8.22
C TYR A 34 -15.30 8.27 -9.44
N GLY A 35 -16.37 7.54 -9.18
CA GLY A 35 -17.24 6.96 -10.20
C GLY A 35 -16.68 5.77 -10.97
N GLN A 36 -15.48 5.27 -10.62
CA GLN A 36 -14.82 4.16 -11.32
C GLN A 36 -14.75 2.91 -10.46
N GLU A 37 -14.64 1.75 -11.11
CA GLU A 37 -14.42 0.45 -10.46
C GLU A 37 -12.99 0.33 -9.90
N ILE A 38 -12.77 -0.64 -9.01
CA ILE A 38 -11.43 -0.98 -8.51
C ILE A 38 -10.63 -1.65 -9.63
N CYS A 39 -9.39 -1.20 -9.84
CA CYS A 39 -8.47 -1.88 -10.73
C CYS A 39 -7.61 -2.89 -9.95
N GLN A 40 -7.33 -4.02 -10.61
CA GLN A 40 -6.28 -4.94 -10.23
C GLN A 40 -5.11 -4.78 -11.21
N TYR A 41 -3.92 -4.55 -10.69
CA TYR A 41 -2.72 -4.35 -11.50
C TYR A 41 -1.97 -5.65 -11.70
N LYS A 42 -1.45 -5.85 -12.91
CA LYS A 42 -0.72 -7.07 -13.29
C LYS A 42 0.75 -6.83 -13.63
N SER A 43 1.15 -5.59 -13.86
CA SER A 43 2.54 -5.25 -14.17
C SER A 43 2.93 -3.85 -13.64
N SER A 44 4.23 -3.60 -13.50
CA SER A 44 4.73 -2.28 -13.10
C SER A 44 4.64 -1.25 -14.22
N GLU A 45 4.61 -1.70 -15.48
CA GLU A 45 4.34 -0.86 -16.65
C GLU A 45 2.93 -0.28 -16.61
N GLU A 46 1.92 -1.10 -16.24
CA GLU A 46 0.55 -0.62 -16.05
C GLU A 46 0.49 0.47 -14.96
N LEU A 47 1.20 0.25 -13.86
CA LEU A 47 1.26 1.19 -12.73
C LEU A 47 1.97 2.50 -13.09
N SER A 48 3.12 2.43 -13.77
CA SER A 48 3.86 3.62 -14.21
C SER A 48 3.16 4.40 -15.31
N ALA A 49 2.36 3.74 -16.16
CA ALA A 49 1.53 4.41 -17.14
C ALA A 49 0.33 5.13 -16.52
N LYS A 50 -0.22 4.59 -15.42
CA LYS A 50 -1.43 5.12 -14.76
C LYS A 50 -1.14 6.18 -13.71
N PHE A 51 -0.03 6.07 -12.99
CA PHE A 51 0.21 6.84 -11.76
C PHE A 51 1.46 7.72 -11.82
N ASP A 52 1.39 8.88 -11.18
CA ASP A 52 2.58 9.68 -10.87
C ASP A 52 3.32 9.03 -9.69
N LEU A 53 4.41 8.32 -10.00
CA LEU A 53 5.26 7.65 -9.02
C LEU A 53 6.22 8.60 -8.29
N VAL A 54 6.34 9.85 -8.74
CA VAL A 54 7.31 10.83 -8.22
C VAL A 54 6.63 11.79 -7.25
N ASN A 55 5.59 12.48 -7.71
CA ASN A 55 5.00 13.58 -6.96
C ASN A 55 3.84 13.13 -6.08
N GLY A 56 3.61 13.88 -4.99
CA GLY A 56 2.48 13.68 -4.10
C GLY A 56 2.84 13.88 -2.64
N ASP A 57 1.87 13.67 -1.77
CA ASP A 57 2.03 13.83 -0.32
C ASP A 57 2.34 12.47 0.36
N LYS A 58 2.11 12.36 1.66
CA LYS A 58 2.33 11.17 2.48
C LYS A 58 1.70 9.86 1.96
N PHE A 59 0.59 9.97 1.23
CA PHE A 59 -0.13 8.83 0.64
C PHE A 59 -0.37 9.07 -0.84
N ALA A 60 0.69 9.48 -1.56
CA ALA A 60 0.62 9.76 -2.99
C ALA A 60 0.01 8.59 -3.76
N LEU A 61 0.39 7.35 -3.41
CA LEU A 61 -0.17 6.13 -3.96
C LEU A 61 -0.48 5.14 -2.84
N ALA A 62 -1.61 4.46 -2.95
CA ALA A 62 -2.09 3.53 -1.95
C ALA A 62 -2.71 2.30 -2.61
N PHE A 63 -2.17 1.14 -2.25
CA PHE A 63 -2.59 -0.15 -2.78
C PHE A 63 -2.99 -1.11 -1.65
N GLN A 64 -3.83 -2.07 -2.00
CA GLN A 64 -4.18 -3.20 -1.17
C GLN A 64 -3.63 -4.47 -1.80
N LEU A 65 -2.92 -5.27 -1.00
CA LEU A 65 -2.28 -6.49 -1.41
C LEU A 65 -2.96 -7.69 -0.79
N TRP A 66 -3.20 -8.72 -1.58
CA TRP A 66 -3.88 -9.94 -1.15
C TRP A 66 -3.40 -11.17 -1.91
N THR A 67 -3.47 -12.34 -1.28
CA THR A 67 -3.27 -13.64 -1.95
C THR A 67 -4.35 -14.61 -1.46
N PRO A 68 -4.80 -15.57 -2.30
CA PRO A 68 -5.68 -16.65 -1.87
C PRO A 68 -5.20 -17.41 -0.64
N ARG A 69 -3.89 -17.44 -0.34
CA ARG A 69 -3.36 -18.07 0.88
C ARG A 69 -3.88 -17.41 2.17
N HIS A 70 -4.28 -16.14 2.10
CA HIS A 70 -4.88 -15.42 3.23
C HIS A 70 -6.29 -15.92 3.56
N LYS A 71 -6.89 -16.77 2.71
CA LYS A 71 -8.25 -17.32 2.79
C LYS A 71 -9.35 -16.27 2.66
N GLY A 72 -9.50 -15.40 3.66
CA GLY A 72 -10.52 -14.35 3.65
C GLY A 72 -10.49 -13.54 2.35
N GLU A 73 -11.66 -13.22 1.82
CA GLU A 73 -11.80 -12.61 0.50
C GLU A 73 -11.76 -11.06 0.58
N PRO A 74 -11.14 -10.38 -0.41
CA PRO A 74 -11.24 -8.94 -0.54
C PRO A 74 -12.69 -8.52 -0.80
N VAL A 75 -13.09 -7.41 -0.20
CA VAL A 75 -14.43 -6.83 -0.39
C VAL A 75 -14.28 -5.53 -1.16
N PHE A 76 -14.91 -5.44 -2.34
CA PHE A 76 -14.97 -4.22 -3.13
C PHE A 76 -16.25 -3.47 -2.81
N ARG A 77 -16.16 -2.53 -1.88
CA ARG A 77 -17.32 -1.86 -1.31
C ARG A 77 -17.56 -0.51 -1.98
N LYS A 78 -18.80 -0.27 -2.41
CA LYS A 78 -19.23 1.06 -2.86
C LYS A 78 -19.34 2.00 -1.66
N VAL A 79 -18.64 3.12 -1.73
CA VAL A 79 -18.66 4.20 -0.74
C VAL A 79 -19.44 5.36 -1.33
N ASN A 80 -20.54 5.74 -0.68
CA ASN A 80 -21.29 6.93 -1.06
C ASN A 80 -20.54 8.19 -0.62
N LEU A 81 -20.48 9.17 -1.51
CA LEU A 81 -19.82 10.46 -1.30
C LEU A 81 -20.85 11.57 -1.19
N ASP A 82 -20.49 12.63 -0.47
CA ASP A 82 -21.19 13.91 -0.59
C ASP A 82 -20.69 14.63 -1.84
N PRO A 83 -21.54 14.83 -2.86
CA PRO A 83 -21.13 15.45 -4.12
C PRO A 83 -20.55 16.86 -3.95
N LYS A 84 -20.95 17.57 -2.88
CA LYS A 84 -20.45 18.92 -2.58
C LYS A 84 -18.96 18.93 -2.22
N CYS A 85 -18.46 17.81 -1.70
CA CYS A 85 -17.07 17.66 -1.28
C CYS A 85 -16.21 16.90 -2.30
N CYS A 86 -16.82 16.37 -3.37
CA CYS A 86 -16.18 15.45 -4.30
C CYS A 86 -16.45 15.83 -5.77
N ASN A 87 -16.48 17.13 -6.09
CA ASN A 87 -16.67 17.65 -7.46
C ASN A 87 -17.88 17.05 -8.21
N GLY A 88 -19.00 16.86 -7.51
CA GLY A 88 -20.23 16.30 -8.09
C GLY A 88 -20.29 14.77 -8.15
N HIS A 89 -19.21 14.06 -7.79
CA HIS A 89 -19.25 12.60 -7.75
C HIS A 89 -20.01 12.08 -6.53
N THR A 90 -20.79 11.01 -6.74
CA THR A 90 -21.67 10.45 -5.70
C THR A 90 -21.13 9.17 -5.07
N PHE A 91 -20.06 8.58 -5.63
CA PHE A 91 -19.45 7.38 -5.09
C PHE A 91 -17.99 7.17 -5.52
N HIS A 92 -17.31 6.31 -4.78
CA HIS A 92 -16.14 5.54 -5.23
C HIS A 92 -16.24 4.11 -4.69
N TYR A 93 -15.28 3.25 -5.02
CA TYR A 93 -15.13 1.95 -4.38
C TYR A 93 -13.91 1.94 -3.46
N SER A 94 -13.95 1.13 -2.42
CA SER A 94 -12.82 0.79 -1.56
C SER A 94 -12.55 -0.70 -1.62
N THR A 95 -11.28 -1.07 -1.58
CA THR A 95 -10.87 -2.47 -1.36
C THR A 95 -10.64 -2.67 0.13
N ASP A 96 -11.50 -3.47 0.74
CA ASP A 96 -11.55 -3.75 2.16
C ASP A 96 -11.27 -5.23 2.47
N GLY A 97 -10.97 -5.53 3.72
CA GLY A 97 -10.74 -6.89 4.23
C GLY A 97 -9.85 -6.89 5.46
N TRP A 98 -10.04 -7.85 6.37
CA TRP A 98 -9.31 -7.86 7.64
C TRP A 98 -7.81 -8.11 7.48
N GLY A 99 -7.42 -9.05 6.63
CA GLY A 99 -6.02 -9.45 6.43
C GLY A 99 -5.36 -8.83 5.21
N MET A 100 -5.96 -7.80 4.60
CA MET A 100 -5.33 -7.06 3.51
C MET A 100 -4.04 -6.41 3.99
N ILE A 101 -2.99 -6.46 3.16
CA ILE A 101 -1.74 -5.75 3.40
C ILE A 101 -1.79 -4.44 2.63
N GLN A 102 -1.67 -3.34 3.34
CA GLN A 102 -1.67 -2.01 2.76
C GLN A 102 -0.25 -1.64 2.35
N LEU A 103 -0.09 -1.09 1.15
CA LEU A 103 1.15 -0.51 0.65
C LEU A 103 0.89 0.95 0.30
N TYR A 104 1.54 1.85 1.02
CA TYR A 104 1.48 3.28 0.76
C TYR A 104 2.84 3.79 0.32
N PHE A 105 2.87 4.49 -0.80
CA PHE A 105 4.03 5.22 -1.24
C PHE A 105 3.88 6.72 -0.96
N GLY A 106 4.91 7.30 -0.36
CA GLY A 106 5.04 8.74 -0.24
C GLY A 106 5.52 9.36 -1.55
N GLY A 107 5.09 10.58 -1.83
CA GLY A 107 5.54 11.38 -2.96
C GLY A 107 6.49 12.50 -2.53
N ILE A 108 7.01 13.21 -3.53
CA ILE A 108 7.75 14.45 -3.34
C ILE A 108 6.79 15.62 -3.42
N LYS A 109 6.85 16.51 -2.42
CA LYS A 109 6.09 17.77 -2.39
C LYS A 109 6.89 18.83 -1.65
N LYS A 110 7.04 20.02 -2.27
CA LYS A 110 7.82 21.14 -1.71
C LYS A 110 9.22 20.72 -1.24
N ASN A 111 9.95 20.01 -2.10
CA ASN A 111 11.31 19.53 -1.83
C ASN A 111 11.43 18.52 -0.66
N ILE A 112 10.31 17.92 -0.24
CA ILE A 112 10.25 16.91 0.81
C ILE A 112 9.72 15.59 0.23
N LEU A 113 10.49 14.52 0.37
CA LEU A 113 10.04 13.16 0.12
C LEU A 113 9.38 12.61 1.39
N SER A 114 8.10 12.24 1.27
CA SER A 114 7.37 11.62 2.37
C SER A 114 7.72 10.13 2.50
N GLN A 115 7.72 9.62 3.74
CA GLN A 115 7.88 8.19 3.98
C GLN A 115 6.76 7.33 3.35
N SER A 116 7.17 6.20 2.81
CA SER A 116 6.32 5.08 2.41
C SER A 116 6.13 4.11 3.58
N HIS A 117 5.09 3.27 3.53
CA HIS A 117 4.94 2.20 4.52
C HIS A 117 4.15 1.00 4.01
N ILE A 118 4.44 -0.16 4.61
CA ILE A 118 3.57 -1.33 4.55
C ILE A 118 2.92 -1.57 5.90
N GLY A 119 1.63 -1.91 5.90
CA GLY A 119 0.81 -2.06 7.09
C GLY A 119 -0.20 -3.20 6.95
N HIS A 120 -0.65 -3.76 8.07
CA HIS A 120 -1.83 -4.63 8.09
C HIS A 120 -2.39 -4.71 9.52
N PHE A 121 -3.69 -5.03 9.64
CA PHE A 121 -4.27 -5.38 10.93
C PHE A 121 -3.63 -6.66 11.47
N ASN A 122 -3.45 -6.72 12.79
CA ASN A 122 -3.24 -8.02 13.44
C ASN A 122 -4.59 -8.59 13.87
N GLU A 123 -4.66 -9.90 14.06
CA GLU A 123 -5.86 -10.63 14.47
C GLU A 123 -6.53 -9.97 15.68
N LYS A 124 -5.77 -9.69 16.74
CA LYS A 124 -6.28 -9.03 17.95
C LYS A 124 -6.99 -7.70 17.67
N ARG A 125 -6.43 -6.86 16.79
CA ARG A 125 -7.06 -5.59 16.39
C ARG A 125 -8.28 -5.85 15.51
N ALA A 126 -8.19 -6.78 14.56
CA ALA A 126 -9.31 -7.14 13.71
C ALA A 126 -10.51 -7.63 14.54
N SER A 127 -10.31 -8.56 15.49
CA SER A 127 -11.36 -9.05 16.40
C SER A 127 -12.00 -7.94 17.22
N LYS A 128 -11.21 -6.94 17.68
CA LYS A 128 -11.76 -5.78 18.41
C LYS A 128 -12.75 -4.98 17.56
N TRP A 129 -12.51 -4.89 16.26
CA TRP A 129 -13.32 -4.11 15.32
C TRP A 129 -14.39 -4.94 14.59
N GLU A 130 -14.36 -6.26 14.71
CA GLU A 130 -15.30 -7.18 14.05
C GLU A 130 -16.76 -6.82 14.32
N GLY A 131 -17.11 -6.52 15.58
CA GLY A 131 -18.48 -6.14 15.93
C GLY A 131 -18.94 -4.80 15.37
N THR A 132 -18.03 -3.94 14.90
CA THR A 132 -18.35 -2.62 14.34
C THR A 132 -18.31 -2.61 12.80
N ASN A 133 -17.38 -3.33 12.19
CA ASN A 133 -17.28 -3.43 10.74
C ASN A 133 -18.19 -4.56 10.23
N LYS A 134 -19.23 -4.18 9.52
CA LYS A 134 -20.23 -5.12 8.99
C LYS A 134 -19.91 -5.65 7.58
N PHE A 135 -18.77 -5.26 7.00
CA PHE A 135 -18.48 -5.48 5.59
C PHE A 135 -17.38 -6.52 5.35
N ASN A 136 -16.38 -6.60 6.23
CA ASN A 136 -15.15 -7.36 6.00
C ASN A 136 -15.26 -8.88 6.26
N GLY A 137 -16.48 -9.41 6.46
CA GLY A 137 -16.70 -10.80 6.86
C GLY A 137 -16.15 -11.13 8.25
N GLY A 138 -15.96 -12.42 8.53
CA GLY A 138 -15.44 -12.90 9.80
C GLY A 138 -13.92 -12.74 9.88
N VAL A 139 -13.42 -12.34 11.04
CA VAL A 139 -11.99 -12.30 11.34
C VAL A 139 -11.38 -13.71 11.29
N ASN A 140 -12.16 -14.72 11.64
CA ASN A 140 -11.75 -16.13 11.61
C ASN A 140 -11.70 -16.73 10.20
N ASP A 141 -12.22 -16.04 9.18
CA ASP A 141 -12.11 -16.46 7.78
C ASP A 141 -10.68 -16.27 7.26
N TRP A 142 -9.89 -15.44 7.94
CA TRP A 142 -8.53 -15.08 7.53
C TRP A 142 -7.48 -16.00 8.15
N ASN A 143 -6.53 -16.45 7.32
CA ASN A 143 -5.34 -17.15 7.77
C ASN A 143 -4.28 -16.16 8.26
N TRP A 144 -4.39 -15.76 9.53
CA TRP A 144 -3.50 -14.77 10.14
C TRP A 144 -2.02 -15.15 10.14
N LYS A 145 -1.71 -16.45 10.16
CA LYS A 145 -0.33 -16.94 10.04
C LYS A 145 0.23 -16.61 8.65
N GLU A 146 -0.53 -16.84 7.59
CA GLU A 146 -0.14 -16.50 6.21
C GLU A 146 -0.06 -14.99 5.99
N VAL A 147 -0.99 -14.20 6.54
CA VAL A 147 -0.95 -12.73 6.48
C VAL A 147 0.35 -12.21 7.10
N GLN A 148 0.71 -12.70 8.30
CA GLN A 148 1.95 -12.32 8.96
C GLN A 148 3.21 -12.79 8.23
N ALA A 149 3.21 -14.01 7.69
CA ALA A 149 4.33 -14.53 6.91
C ALA A 149 4.57 -13.69 5.65
N THR A 150 3.48 -13.37 4.95
CA THR A 150 3.50 -12.53 3.74
C THR A 150 4.03 -11.13 4.05
N SER A 151 3.50 -10.46 5.08
CA SER A 151 3.95 -9.10 5.42
C SER A 151 5.41 -9.07 5.88
N ARG A 152 5.86 -10.11 6.60
CA ARG A 152 7.28 -10.28 6.98
C ARG A 152 8.17 -10.48 5.76
N LYS A 153 7.75 -11.27 4.76
CA LYS A 153 8.51 -11.46 3.52
C LYS A 153 8.70 -10.14 2.77
N LEU A 154 7.64 -9.34 2.65
CA LEU A 154 7.71 -7.99 2.05
C LEU A 154 8.68 -7.08 2.81
N LYS A 155 8.54 -7.02 4.15
CA LYS A 155 9.46 -6.26 4.99
C LYS A 155 10.90 -6.71 4.79
N GLN A 156 11.17 -8.01 4.84
CA GLN A 156 12.52 -8.56 4.71
C GLN A 156 13.12 -8.26 3.35
N TYR A 157 12.34 -8.31 2.28
CA TYR A 157 12.81 -7.89 0.96
C TYR A 157 13.26 -6.43 0.98
N ILE A 158 12.41 -5.51 1.46
CA ILE A 158 12.75 -4.09 1.52
C ILE A 158 13.95 -3.85 2.45
N HIS A 159 13.89 -4.34 3.68
CA HIS A 159 14.91 -4.11 4.71
C HIS A 159 16.26 -4.77 4.39
N SER A 160 16.25 -6.03 3.94
CA SER A 160 17.48 -6.82 3.81
C SER A 160 18.04 -6.85 2.39
N LYS A 161 17.27 -6.49 1.36
CA LYS A 161 17.73 -6.48 -0.03
C LYS A 161 17.84 -5.11 -0.65
N LEU A 162 16.98 -4.16 -0.26
CA LEU A 162 16.95 -2.83 -0.87
C LEU A 162 17.59 -1.75 0.01
N ALA A 163 17.32 -1.77 1.33
CA ALA A 163 17.77 -0.69 2.20
C ALA A 163 19.31 -0.57 2.24
N GLU A 164 19.80 0.65 2.09
CA GLU A 164 21.24 0.97 2.13
C GLU A 164 21.63 1.83 3.34
N LYS A 165 20.71 2.69 3.79
CA LYS A 165 20.92 3.65 4.89
C LYS A 165 19.69 3.69 5.79
N ARG A 166 19.79 4.38 6.92
CA ARG A 166 18.69 4.56 7.87
C ARG A 166 18.64 5.99 8.37
N LEU A 167 17.42 6.52 8.53
CA LEU A 167 17.13 7.76 9.26
C LEU A 167 16.30 7.40 10.49
N GLY A 168 16.96 7.33 11.65
CA GLY A 168 16.35 6.84 12.87
C GLY A 168 15.91 5.37 12.72
N SER A 169 14.59 5.11 12.79
CA SER A 169 14.03 3.77 12.61
C SER A 169 13.54 3.47 11.19
N ILE A 170 13.61 4.45 10.28
CA ILE A 170 13.12 4.38 8.91
C ILE A 170 14.27 4.03 7.97
N ASP A 171 14.06 3.08 7.09
CA ASP A 171 15.08 2.69 6.11
C ASP A 171 15.04 3.60 4.89
N ILE A 172 16.21 3.87 4.30
CA ILE A 172 16.36 4.67 3.09
C ILE A 172 16.80 3.74 1.97
N LEU A 173 16.03 3.70 0.89
CA LEU A 173 16.34 2.91 -0.30
C LEU A 173 17.26 3.69 -1.26
N PRO A 174 17.92 3.02 -2.21
CA PRO A 174 19.00 3.62 -2.99
C PRO A 174 18.57 4.84 -3.81
N GLY A 175 17.38 4.80 -4.40
CA GLY A 175 16.82 5.93 -5.12
C GLY A 175 16.52 7.12 -4.20
N ALA A 176 15.89 6.87 -3.05
CA ALA A 176 15.67 7.90 -2.03
C ALA A 176 16.96 8.50 -1.47
N SER A 177 18.03 7.71 -1.32
CA SER A 177 19.33 8.24 -0.92
C SER A 177 19.92 9.20 -1.96
N LYS A 178 19.80 8.88 -3.25
CA LYS A 178 20.23 9.79 -4.33
C LYS A 178 19.47 11.10 -4.30
N LEU A 179 18.16 11.06 -4.06
CA LEU A 179 17.35 12.27 -3.88
C LEU A 179 17.84 13.09 -2.68
N GLN A 180 18.18 12.43 -1.57
CA GLN A 180 18.73 13.11 -0.40
C GLN A 180 20.07 13.81 -0.70
N GLU A 181 20.96 13.14 -1.44
CA GLU A 181 22.24 13.70 -1.90
C GLU A 181 22.05 14.89 -2.86
N GLN A 182 20.92 14.93 -3.58
CA GLN A 182 20.50 16.05 -4.44
C GLN A 182 19.79 17.19 -3.68
N GLY A 183 19.66 17.08 -2.36
CA GLY A 183 19.06 18.12 -1.52
C GLY A 183 17.56 17.99 -1.27
N ILE A 184 16.93 16.85 -1.61
CA ILE A 184 15.55 16.55 -1.17
C ILE A 184 15.56 16.18 0.33
N GLU A 185 14.68 16.79 1.11
CA GLU A 185 14.51 16.45 2.52
C GLU A 185 13.67 15.17 2.70
N LEU A 186 14.00 14.34 3.68
CA LEU A 186 13.23 13.13 4.04
C LEU A 186 12.39 13.39 5.30
N ARG A 187 11.05 13.25 5.24
CA ARG A 187 10.15 13.46 6.41
C ARG A 187 8.98 12.46 6.53
#